data_AF-A0A8S8YFM5-F1
#
_entry.id   AF-A0A8S8YFM5-F1
#
_cell.length_a   1.000
_cell.length_b   1.000
_cell.length_c   1.000
_cell.angle_alpha   90.00
_cell.angle_beta   90.00
_cell.angle_gamma   90.00
#
_symmetry.space_group_name_H-M   'P 1'
#
loop_
_entity.id
_entity.type
_entity.pdbx_description
1 polymer ?
#
loop_
_entity_poly.entity_id
_entity_poly.type
_entity_poly.pdbx_seq_one_letter_code
_entity_poly.pdbx_strand_id
1 'polypeptide(L)' 'MLDRVSRDASSFGKNVGTAARVQRGQTVISIKTEAESYISAKEALRKAGCKFPTPCSINVVEGAEHLKGLV' A
#
# COMPACT_ATOMS: atom_id res chain seq x y z
N MET A 1 -4.41 -8.83 -37.45
CA MET A 1 -4.98 -9.88 -36.58
C MET A 1 -4.28 -11.19 -36.93
N LEU A 2 -3.07 -11.39 -36.41
CA LEU A 2 -2.36 -12.66 -36.51
C LEU A 2 -2.24 -13.18 -35.08
N ASP A 3 -3.12 -14.14 -34.84
CA ASP A 3 -3.16 -15.07 -33.74
C ASP A 3 -1.74 -15.51 -33.38
N ARG A 4 -1.47 -15.58 -32.07
CA ARG A 4 -0.18 -16.03 -31.55
C ARG A 4 -0.03 -17.51 -31.90
N VAL A 5 0.45 -17.77 -33.12
CA VAL A 5 0.81 -19.09 -33.62
C VAL A 5 1.88 -19.65 -32.68
N SER A 6 1.36 -20.47 -31.78
CA SER A 6 1.98 -21.52 -31.00
C SER A 6 3.35 -21.95 -31.52
N ARG A 7 4.40 -21.55 -30.79
CA ARG A 7 5.67 -22.25 -30.73
C ARG A 7 6.10 -22.31 -29.25
N ASP A 8 6.29 -23.53 -28.78
CA ASP A 8 6.79 -23.93 -27.46
C ASP A 8 5.84 -23.81 -26.26
N ALA A 9 5.47 -24.98 -25.71
CA ALA A 9 4.80 -25.17 -24.43
C ALA A 9 5.76 -24.94 -23.24
N SER A 10 6.58 -23.90 -23.30
CA SER A 10 7.33 -23.42 -22.15
C SER A 10 6.56 -22.27 -21.52
N SER A 11 5.62 -22.62 -20.65
CA SER A 11 4.70 -21.69 -19.97
C SER A 11 5.38 -20.71 -18.99
N PHE A 12 6.70 -20.69 -18.94
CA PHE A 12 7.49 -19.69 -18.22
C PHE A 12 7.63 -18.43 -19.08
N GLY A 13 6.66 -17.52 -18.95
CA GLY A 13 6.81 -16.16 -19.45
C GLY A 13 8.03 -15.46 -18.84
N LYS A 14 8.63 -14.52 -19.57
CA LYS A 14 9.71 -13.65 -19.04
C LYS A 14 9.21 -12.93 -17.79
N ASN A 15 10.11 -12.64 -16.84
CA ASN A 15 9.74 -11.92 -15.62
C ASN A 15 9.13 -10.55 -15.97
N VAL A 16 7.81 -10.42 -15.84
CA VAL A 16 7.05 -9.19 -16.17
C VAL A 16 6.89 -8.23 -14.98
N GLY A 17 7.63 -8.48 -13.89
CA GLY A 17 7.71 -7.59 -12.73
C GLY A 17 7.72 -8.33 -11.40
N THR A 18 8.00 -7.59 -10.33
CA THR A 18 7.95 -8.09 -8.95
C THR A 18 6.67 -7.58 -8.30
N ALA A 19 5.89 -8.47 -7.71
CA ALA A 19 4.70 -8.12 -6.94
C ALA A 19 4.90 -8.49 -5.46
N ALA A 20 4.49 -7.60 -4.56
CA ALA A 20 4.43 -7.91 -3.14
C ALA A 20 3.17 -8.74 -2.85
N ARG A 21 3.32 -9.88 -2.19
CA ARG A 21 2.21 -10.67 -1.65
C ARG A 21 1.87 -10.11 -0.27
N VAL A 22 0.70 -9.48 -0.15
CA VAL A 22 0.23 -8.93 1.13
C VAL A 22 -0.94 -9.76 1.68
N GLN A 23 -0.93 -10.03 2.98
CA GLN A 23 -2.02 -10.72 3.68
C GLN A 23 -3.03 -9.71 4.26
N ARG A 24 -4.26 -10.17 4.54
CA ARG A 24 -5.28 -9.34 5.18
C ARG A 24 -4.81 -8.90 6.57
N GLY A 25 -4.82 -7.60 6.83
CA GLY A 25 -4.38 -7.02 8.10
C GLY A 25 -2.87 -6.76 8.20
N GLN A 26 -2.09 -7.02 7.15
CA GLN A 26 -0.67 -6.68 7.14
C GLN A 26 -0.46 -5.18 6.95
N THR A 27 0.43 -4.59 7.75
CA THR A 27 0.84 -3.19 7.60
C THR A 27 1.70 -3.02 6.34
N VAL A 28 1.19 -2.26 5.37
CA VAL A 28 1.89 -2.01 4.10
C VAL A 28 2.76 -0.77 4.18
N ILE A 29 2.31 0.26 4.90
CA ILE A 29 3.00 1.54 5.05
C ILE A 29 2.97 1.92 6.53
N SER A 30 4.14 2.24 7.09
CA SER A 30 4.29 2.82 8.41
C SER A 30 4.94 4.19 8.26
N ILE A 31 4.34 5.22 8.83
CA ILE A 31 4.90 6.57 8.88
C ILE A 31 5.13 6.95 10.34
N LYS A 32 6.30 7.53 10.61
CA LYS A 32 6.64 8.12 11.90
C LYS A 32 6.83 9.61 11.67
N THR A 33 6.04 10.43 12.33
CA THR A 33 6.08 11.89 12.21
C THR A 33 5.88 12.51 13.58
N GLU A 34 6.33 13.75 13.75
CA GLU A 34 6.06 14.55 14.95
C GLU A 34 4.59 15.01 15.00
N ALA A 35 4.15 15.45 16.18
CA ALA A 35 2.75 15.79 16.46
C ALA A 35 2.19 16.89 15.55
N GLU A 36 3.02 17.86 15.16
CA GLU A 36 2.63 18.98 14.28
C GLU A 36 2.19 18.52 12.88
N SER A 37 2.77 17.43 12.38
CA SER A 37 2.53 16.95 11.01
C SER A 37 1.44 15.86 10.91
N TYR A 38 0.67 15.61 11.97
CA TYR A 38 -0.32 14.54 11.99
C TYR A 38 -1.41 14.69 10.91
N ILE A 39 -1.85 15.92 10.63
CA ILE A 39 -2.87 16.21 9.61
C ILE A 39 -2.34 15.84 8.22
N SER A 40 -1.12 16.28 7.91
CA SER A 40 -0.42 15.98 6.66
C SER A 40 -0.14 14.48 6.51
N ALA A 41 0.22 13.80 7.59
CA ALA A 41 0.42 12.36 7.65
C ALA A 41 -0.86 11.58 7.28
N LYS A 42 -2.00 11.96 7.88
CA LYS A 42 -3.31 11.34 7.59
C LYS A 42 -3.74 11.58 6.14
N GLU A 43 -3.55 12.79 5.64
CA GLU A 43 -3.78 13.15 4.23
C GLU A 43 -2.91 12.31 3.28
N ALA A 44 -1.63 12.14 3.59
CA ALA A 44 -0.69 11.35 2.80
C ALA A 44 -1.10 9.87 2.75
N LEU A 45 -1.50 9.27 3.88
CA LEU A 45 -1.99 7.90 3.92
C LEU A 45 -3.29 7.73 3.13
N ARG A 46 -4.20 8.72 3.18
CA ARG A 46 -5.41 8.69 2.37
C ARG A 46 -5.09 8.71 0.87
N LYS A 47 -4.17 9.58 0.44
CA LYS A 47 -3.70 9.65 -0.95
C LYS A 47 -2.97 8.36 -1.38
N ALA A 48 -2.20 7.76 -0.49
CA ALA A 48 -1.52 6.49 -0.74
C ALA A 48 -2.51 5.33 -0.90
N GLY A 49 -3.59 5.31 -0.12
CA GLY A 49 -4.66 4.30 -0.21
C GLY A 49 -5.27 4.17 -1.62
N CYS A 50 -5.38 5.28 -2.35
CA CYS A 50 -5.88 5.27 -3.73
C CYS A 50 -4.95 4.57 -4.74
N LYS A 51 -3.68 4.32 -4.38
CA LYS A 51 -2.71 3.63 -5.25
C LYS A 51 -2.75 2.12 -5.10
N PHE A 52 -3.45 1.62 -4.08
CA PHE A 52 -3.60 0.19 -3.87
C PHE A 52 -4.94 -0.29 -4.44
N PRO A 53 -4.97 -1.47 -5.08
CA PRO A 53 -6.21 -2.04 -5.61
C PRO A 53 -7.14 -2.57 -4.52
N THR A 54 -6.69 -2.63 -3.26
CA THR A 54 -7.44 -3.14 -2.12
C THR A 54 -7.95 -2.01 -1.22
N PRO A 55 -9.11 -2.18 -0.57
CA PRO A 55 -9.58 -1.22 0.43
C PRO A 55 -8.57 -1.13 1.58
N CYS A 56 -7.98 0.05 1.76
CA CYS A 56 -6.98 0.31 2.79
C CYS A 56 -7.65 0.91 4.03
N SER A 57 -7.37 0.33 5.20
CA SER A 57 -7.76 0.90 6.49
C SER A 57 -6.56 1.59 7.13
N ILE A 58 -6.77 2.81 7.64
CA ILE A 58 -5.73 3.57 8.33
C ILE A 58 -5.96 3.38 9.83
N ASN A 59 -5.01 2.70 10.50
CA ASN A 59 -5.03 2.51 11.95
C ASN A 59 -3.82 3.21 12.57
N VAL A 60 -4.04 3.94 13.66
CA VAL A 60 -2.97 4.58 14.44
C VAL A 60 -2.49 3.57 15.47
N VAL A 61 -1.26 3.08 15.32
CA VAL A 61 -0.70 2.01 16.17
C VAL A 61 0.00 2.59 17.41
N GLU A 62 0.69 3.72 17.24
CA GLU A 62 1.48 4.38 18.29
C GLU A 62 1.19 5.89 18.25
N GLY A 63 1.18 6.56 19.41
CA GLY A 63 1.00 8.02 19.47
C GLY A 63 -0.44 8.53 19.62
N ALA A 64 -1.41 7.65 19.94
CA ALA A 64 -2.74 8.08 20.40
C ALA A 64 -2.66 9.01 21.64
N GLU A 65 -1.54 8.97 22.37
CA GLU A 65 -1.26 9.82 23.53
C GLU A 65 -0.92 11.28 23.15
N HIS A 66 -0.25 11.53 22.02
CA HIS A 66 0.04 12.90 21.56
C HIS A 66 -1.19 13.61 20.99
N LEU A 67 -2.19 12.86 20.53
CA LEU A 67 -3.49 13.39 20.10
C LEU A 67 -4.36 13.92 21.25
N LYS A 68 -4.09 13.51 22.50
CA LYS A 68 -4.86 13.97 23.67
C LYS A 68 -4.48 15.37 24.16
N GLY A 69 -3.36 15.92 23.70
CA GLY A 69 -2.89 17.27 24.09
C GLY A 69 -3.37 18.41 23.19
N LEU A 70 -4.21 18.13 22.20
CA LEU A 70 -4.69 19.10 21.20
C LEU A 70 -6.21 19.04 21.04
N VAL A 71 -6.91 18.72 22.13
CA VAL A 71 -8.36 18.93 22.31
C VAL A 71 -8.60 19.87 23.48
#